data_AF-T1YZC7-F1
#
_entry.id   AF-T1YZC7-F1
#
_cell.length_a   1.000
_cell.length_b   1.000
_cell.length_c   1.000
_cell.angle_alpha   90.00
_cell.angle_beta   90.00
_cell.angle_gamma   90.00
#
_symmetry.space_group_name_H-M   'P 1'
#
loop_
_entity.id
_entity.type
_entity.pdbx_description
1 polymer ?
#
loop_
_entity_poly.entity_id
_entity_poly.type
_entity_poly.pdbx_seq_one_letter_code
_entity_poly.pdbx_strand_id
1 'polypeptide(L)'
;MSDLIGQPGMSVDLAIFSLHIAGASSIGGAINFLFTDINFRGVSVNWEQLPLLIWSIFFTFILLVLALPVFAGGISLLLTDRNFNTS
;
A
#
# COMPACT_ATOMS: atom_id res chain seq x y z
N MET A 1 -18.14 4.67 -21.57
CA MET A 1 -18.16 3.45 -22.42
C MET A 1 -17.08 2.44 -22.04
N SER A 2 -16.56 2.46 -20.80
CA SER A 2 -15.49 1.55 -20.35
C SER A 2 -15.91 0.58 -19.23
N ASP A 3 -16.96 0.86 -18.44
CA ASP A 3 -17.27 0.03 -17.27
C ASP A 3 -18.13 -1.21 -17.50
N LEU A 4 -18.87 -1.27 -18.61
CA LEU A 4 -19.80 -2.37 -18.91
C LEU A 4 -19.39 -3.27 -20.09
N ILE A 5 -18.35 -2.91 -20.85
CA ILE A 5 -17.99 -3.61 -22.11
C ILE A 5 -16.83 -4.61 -21.93
N GLY A 6 -16.07 -4.54 -20.84
CA GLY A 6 -14.89 -5.40 -20.61
C GLY A 6 -15.15 -6.67 -19.79
N GLN A 7 -15.68 -6.52 -18.56
CA GLN A 7 -15.95 -7.62 -17.62
C GLN A 7 -17.10 -7.25 -16.65
N PRO A 8 -18.33 -7.80 -16.82
CA PRO A 8 -19.51 -7.46 -16.02
C PRO A 8 -19.65 -8.30 -14.74
N GLY A 9 -18.55 -8.87 -14.24
CA GLY A 9 -18.58 -9.88 -13.19
C GLY A 9 -18.09 -9.36 -11.83
N MET A 10 -18.62 -9.97 -10.77
CA MET A 10 -18.17 -9.86 -9.36
C MET A 10 -16.65 -10.07 -9.17
N SER A 11 -15.96 -10.62 -10.18
CA SER A 11 -14.51 -10.75 -10.23
C SER A 11 -13.75 -9.43 -10.05
N VAL A 12 -14.26 -8.31 -10.58
CA VAL A 12 -13.59 -7.00 -10.44
C VAL A 12 -13.69 -6.53 -8.99
N ASP A 13 -14.85 -6.67 -8.36
CA ASP A 13 -15.08 -6.27 -6.98
C ASP A 13 -14.26 -7.14 -6.01
N LEU A 14 -14.17 -8.45 -6.27
CA LEU A 14 -13.29 -9.36 -5.51
C LEU A 14 -11.80 -9.01 -5.69
N ALA A 15 -11.38 -8.60 -6.88
CA ALA A 15 -10.00 -8.13 -7.10
C ALA A 15 -9.73 -6.83 -6.32
N ILE A 16 -10.69 -5.90 -6.29
CA ILE A 16 -10.62 -4.68 -5.50
C ILE A 16 -10.50 -4.99 -4.00
N PHE A 17 -11.32 -5.89 -3.45
CA PHE A 17 -11.21 -6.30 -2.05
C PHE A 17 -9.88 -7.01 -1.75
N SER A 18 -9.42 -7.88 -2.65
CA SER A 18 -8.13 -8.57 -2.49
C SER A 18 -6.97 -7.57 -2.45
N LEU A 19 -7.04 -6.54 -3.28
CA LEU A 19 -6.05 -5.47 -3.33
C LEU A 19 -6.09 -4.59 -2.08
N HIS A 20 -7.26 -4.35 -1.49
CA HIS A 20 -7.37 -3.68 -0.19
C HIS A 20 -6.72 -4.50 0.93
N ILE A 21 -6.96 -5.81 0.97
CA ILE A 21 -6.32 -6.70 1.95
C ILE A 21 -4.81 -6.72 1.76
N ALA A 22 -4.34 -6.81 0.51
CA ALA A 22 -2.91 -6.73 0.18
C ALA A 22 -2.32 -5.37 0.60
N GLY A 23 -3.04 -4.27 0.40
CA GLY A 23 -2.67 -2.93 0.83
C GLY A 23 -2.55 -2.82 2.36
N ALA A 24 -3.56 -3.28 3.10
CA ALA A 24 -3.53 -3.29 4.56
C ALA A 24 -2.37 -4.12 5.11
N SER A 25 -2.12 -5.31 4.54
CA SER A 25 -0.97 -6.14 4.89
C SER A 25 0.36 -5.43 4.64
N SER A 26 0.46 -4.69 3.54
CA SER A 26 1.68 -3.95 3.16
C SER A 26 1.93 -2.78 4.11
N ILE A 27 0.88 -2.03 4.52
CA ILE A 27 0.99 -0.96 5.52
C ILE A 27 1.48 -1.52 6.87
N GLY A 28 0.87 -2.61 7.34
CA GLY A 28 1.29 -3.26 8.59
C GLY A 28 2.75 -3.75 8.54
N GLY A 29 3.15 -4.33 7.41
CA GLY A 29 4.53 -4.73 7.16
C GLY A 29 5.50 -3.54 7.15
N ALA A 30 5.17 -2.45 6.44
CA ALA A 30 6.00 -1.26 6.38
C ALA A 30 6.21 -0.63 7.76
N ILE A 31 5.17 -0.56 8.59
CA ILE A 31 5.27 -0.06 9.96
C ILE A 31 6.17 -0.97 10.79
N ASN A 32 6.00 -2.29 10.72
CA ASN A 32 6.82 -3.25 11.46
C ASN A 32 8.31 -3.16 11.08
N PHE A 33 8.61 -3.07 9.78
CA PHE A 33 9.98 -2.92 9.32
C PHE A 33 10.56 -1.55 9.67
N LEU A 34 9.77 -0.47 9.66
CA LEU A 34 10.21 0.85 10.10
C LEU A 34 10.63 0.81 11.58
N PHE A 35 9.83 0.16 12.43
CA PHE A 35 10.20 -0.05 13.83
C PHE A 35 11.43 -0.96 13.97
N THR A 36 11.57 -1.97 13.12
CA THR A 36 12.74 -2.86 13.16
C THR A 36 14.01 -2.11 12.80
N ASP A 37 14.00 -1.33 11.71
CA ASP A 37 15.12 -0.50 11.31
C ASP A 37 15.49 0.52 12.39
N ILE A 38 14.47 1.06 13.07
CA ILE A 38 14.70 2.05 14.12
C ILE A 38 15.28 1.44 15.40
N ASN A 39 14.72 0.31 15.86
CA ASN A 39 15.00 -0.27 17.18
C ASN A 39 16.12 -1.30 17.18
N PHE A 40 16.33 -2.05 16.08
CA PHE A 40 17.37 -3.09 15.99
C PHE A 40 18.69 -2.59 15.43
N ARG A 41 18.85 -1.27 15.27
CA ARG A 41 20.16 -0.68 15.08
C ARG A 41 21.05 -1.07 16.27
N GLY A 42 22.16 -1.74 15.99
CA GLY A 42 23.16 -2.06 17.01
C GLY A 42 23.52 -0.81 17.80
N VAL A 43 23.61 -0.93 19.12
CA VAL A 43 23.75 0.18 20.09
C VAL A 43 24.90 1.14 19.77
N SER A 44 25.90 0.70 18.99
CA SER A 44 27.08 1.47 18.60
C SER A 44 27.10 1.98 17.16
N VAL A 45 26.05 1.75 16.35
CA VAL A 45 26.03 2.11 14.93
C VAL A 45 25.28 3.43 14.71
N ASN A 46 25.98 4.43 14.20
CA ASN A 46 25.36 5.70 13.79
C ASN A 46 24.59 5.52 12.47
N TRP A 47 23.56 6.32 12.24
CA TRP A 47 22.75 6.30 11.01
C TRP A 47 23.58 6.46 9.72
N GLU A 48 24.67 7.23 9.77
CA GLU A 48 25.58 7.46 8.65
C GLU A 48 26.36 6.19 8.25
N GLN A 49 26.49 5.23 9.16
CA GLN A 49 27.25 3.99 8.96
C GLN A 49 26.37 2.84 8.45
N LEU A 50 25.07 3.07 8.28
CA LEU A 50 24.16 2.06 7.77
C LEU A 50 24.40 1.83 6.26
N PRO A 51 24.34 0.57 5.79
CA PRO A 51 24.31 0.26 4.37
C PRO A 51 23.23 1.05 3.62
N LEU A 52 23.53 1.45 2.38
CA LEU A 52 22.57 2.14 1.51
C LEU A 52 21.27 1.35 1.28
N LEU A 53 21.32 0.02 1.38
CA LEU A 53 20.15 -0.84 1.32
C LEU A 53 19.12 -0.47 2.42
N ILE A 54 19.60 -0.25 3.64
CA ILE A 54 18.76 0.10 4.78
C ILE A 54 18.14 1.48 4.58
N TRP A 55 18.93 2.45 4.12
CA TRP A 55 18.44 3.78 3.75
C TRP A 55 17.34 3.72 2.69
N SER A 56 17.54 2.94 1.63
CA SER A 56 16.55 2.76 0.57
C SER A 56 15.26 2.15 1.08
N ILE A 57 15.36 1.13 1.93
CA ILE A 57 14.22 0.44 2.54
C ILE A 57 13.44 1.38 3.48
N PHE A 58 14.13 2.19 4.29
CA PHE A 58 13.53 3.19 5.17
C PHE A 58 12.63 4.17 4.40
N PHE A 59 13.16 4.76 3.31
CA PHE A 59 12.37 5.67 2.48
C PHE A 59 11.21 4.96 1.78
N THR A 60 11.43 3.73 1.30
CA THR A 60 10.38 2.93 0.63
C THR A 60 9.20 2.68 1.54
N PHE A 61 9.44 2.39 2.83
CA PHE A 61 8.35 2.15 3.78
C PHE A 61 7.59 3.42 4.15
N ILE A 62 8.27 4.57 4.26
CA ILE A 62 7.59 5.87 4.42
C ILE A 62 6.68 6.14 3.22
N LEU A 63 7.20 5.96 2.00
CA LEU A 63 6.42 6.13 0.77
C LEU A 63 5.23 5.17 0.72
N LEU A 64 5.41 3.91 1.14
CA LEU A 64 4.34 2.91 1.11
C LEU A 64 3.20 3.25 2.07
N VAL A 65 3.51 3.72 3.29
CA VAL A 65 2.50 4.17 4.27
C VAL A 65 1.70 5.36 3.74
N LEU A 66 2.34 6.27 3.00
CA LEU A 66 1.69 7.45 2.42
C LEU A 66 0.92 7.16 1.11
N ALA A 67 1.43 6.27 0.27
CA ALA A 67 0.88 6.02 -1.06
C ALA A 67 -0.36 5.12 -1.05
N LEU A 68 -0.39 4.09 -0.18
CA LEU A 68 -1.47 3.11 -0.18
C LEU A 68 -2.86 3.65 0.22
N PRO A 69 -3.01 4.62 1.14
CA PRO A 69 -4.29 5.23 1.44
C PRO A 69 -4.90 5.97 0.24
N VAL A 70 -4.09 6.71 -0.52
CA VAL A 70 -4.54 7.44 -1.72
C VAL A 70 -4.97 6.46 -2.81
N PHE A 71 -4.18 5.41 -3.03
CA PHE A 71 -4.50 4.35 -3.98
C PHE A 71 -5.79 3.59 -3.62
N ALA A 72 -5.94 3.20 -2.35
CA ALA A 72 -7.15 2.56 -1.84
C ALA A 72 -8.38 3.46 -2.00
N GLY A 73 -8.22 4.77 -1.78
CA GLY A 73 -9.28 5.77 -2.03
C GLY A 73 -9.72 5.81 -3.49
N GLY A 74 -8.78 5.88 -4.44
CA GLY A 74 -9.10 5.88 -5.87
C GLY A 74 -9.83 4.62 -6.34
N ILE A 75 -9.43 3.45 -5.86
CA ILE A 75 -10.06 2.18 -6.24
C ILE A 75 -11.41 1.97 -5.53
N SER A 76 -11.57 2.45 -4.30
CA SER A 76 -12.87 2.47 -3.61
C SER A 76 -13.87 3.39 -4.31
N LEU A 77 -13.41 4.54 -4.83
CA LEU A 77 -14.23 5.41 -5.66
C LEU A 77 -14.65 4.69 -6.96
N LEU A 78 -13.73 3.98 -7.63
CA LEU A 78 -14.07 3.13 -8.78
C LEU A 78 -15.10 2.04 -8.43
N LEU A 79 -14.98 1.39 -7.27
CA LEU A 79 -15.97 0.42 -6.81
C LEU A 79 -17.34 1.08 -6.60
N THR A 80 -17.35 2.31 -6.07
CA THR A 80 -18.56 3.08 -5.81
C THR A 80 -19.24 3.49 -7.12
N ASP A 81 -18.47 3.97 -8.10
CA ASP A 81 -18.98 4.30 -9.44
C ASP A 81 -19.59 3.08 -10.14
N ARG A 82 -18.96 1.90 -9.98
CA ARG A 82 -19.45 0.64 -10.57
C ARG A 82 -20.71 0.09 -9.90
N ASN A 83 -20.82 0.18 -8.58
CA ASN A 83 -21.89 -0.48 -7.81
C ASN A 83 -23.04 0.45 -7.39
N PHE A 84 -22.81 1.75 -7.24
CA PHE A 84 -23.79 2.71 -6.70
C PHE A 84 -24.28 3.75 -7.71
N ASN A 85 -23.98 3.58 -9.00
CA ASN A 85 -24.37 4.52 -10.08
C ASN A 85 -23.93 5.97 -9.79
N THR A 86 -22.80 6.17 -9.09
CA THR A 86 -22.21 7.49 -8.96
C THR A 86 -21.52 7.83 -10.28
N SER A 87 -21.91 8.99 -10.85
CA SER A 87 -21.37 9.55 -12.09
C SER A 87 -20.41 10.68 -11.81
#